data_AF-A0A0S9QWA1-F1
#
_entry.id   AF-A0A0S9QWA1-F1
#
_cell.length_a   1.000
_cell.length_b   1.000
_cell.length_c   1.000
_cell.angle_alpha   90.00
_cell.angle_beta   90.00
_cell.angle_gamma   90.00
#
_symmetry.space_group_name_H-M   'P 1'
#
loop_
_entity.id
_entity.type
_entity.pdbx_description
1 polymer ?
#
loop_
_entity_poly.entity_id
_entity_poly.type
_entity_poly.pdbx_seq_one_letter_code
_entity_poly.pdbx_strand_id
1 'polypeptide(L)'
;MDSDTSPETDQAMARFLVLRACGHVEFTFDESFCAFAESKSSPSVASYVRTQFFRGANPSAARIGETLRKLDPSRADKFEDFINEDDQRLKRELDFMVNRRNKIAHGQSETVRRRKALDLADVSAEIADWVVTSLDPRT
;
A
#
# COMPACT_ATOMS: atom_id res chain seq x y z
N MET A 1 -0.21 6.65 32.10
CA MET A 1 1.23 6.90 31.93
C MET A 1 1.35 7.74 30.69
N ASP A 2 1.10 9.05 30.82
CA ASP A 2 1.24 10.00 29.72
C ASP A 2 2.73 10.21 29.51
N SER A 3 3.28 9.66 28.42
CA SER A 3 4.60 10.07 27.99
C SER A 3 4.50 11.51 27.53
N ASP A 4 5.17 12.41 28.26
CA ASP A 4 5.36 13.83 27.95
C ASP A 4 6.20 13.95 26.68
N THR A 5 5.57 13.65 25.55
CA THR A 5 6.21 13.58 24.25
C THR A 5 6.00 14.94 23.61
N SER A 6 7.09 15.63 23.26
CA SER A 6 7.02 16.95 22.62
C SER A 6 6.09 16.90 21.39
N PRO A 7 5.31 17.96 21.10
CA PRO A 7 4.51 18.06 19.88
C PRO A 7 5.31 17.79 18.60
N GLU A 8 6.59 18.15 18.59
CA GLU A 8 7.51 17.86 17.47
C GLU A 8 7.78 16.37 17.33
N THR A 9 8.00 15.67 18.43
CA THR A 9 8.20 14.22 18.45
C THR A 9 6.94 13.49 18.01
N ASP A 10 5.77 13.89 18.49
CA ASP A 10 4.48 13.33 18.06
C ASP A 10 4.26 13.50 16.56
N GLN A 11 4.60 14.67 16.02
CA GLN A 11 4.52 14.93 14.58
C GLN A 11 5.52 14.08 13.79
N ALA A 12 6.76 13.95 14.27
CA ALA A 12 7.77 13.11 13.64
C ALA A 12 7.35 11.62 13.62
N MET A 13 6.78 11.13 14.72
CA MET A 13 6.24 9.77 14.80
C MET A 13 5.05 9.56 13.87
N ALA A 14 4.14 10.53 13.78
CA ALA A 14 3.00 10.45 12.88
C ALA A 14 3.45 10.40 11.41
N ARG A 15 4.46 11.20 11.02
CA ARG A 15 5.08 11.13 9.69
C ARG A 15 5.74 9.78 9.43
N PHE A 16 6.53 9.31 10.38
CA PHE A 16 7.20 8.01 10.27
C PHE A 16 6.19 6.88 10.06
N LEU A 17 5.11 6.87 10.84
CA LEU A 17 4.05 5.86 10.71
C LEU A 17 3.39 5.92 9.32
N VAL A 18 3.10 7.11 8.77
CA VAL A 18 2.57 7.23 7.40
C VAL A 18 3.54 6.69 6.35
N LEU A 19 4.84 6.97 6.48
CA LEU A 19 5.86 6.42 5.58
C LEU A 19 5.89 4.88 5.67
N ARG A 20 5.83 4.33 6.89
CA ARG A 20 5.82 2.87 7.12
C ARG A 20 4.55 2.22 6.61
N ALA A 21 3.38 2.81 6.83
CA ALA A 21 2.09 2.31 6.35
C ALA A 21 2.03 2.31 4.81
N CYS A 22 2.51 3.38 4.16
CA CYS A 22 2.60 3.43 2.70
C CYS A 22 3.57 2.37 2.15
N GLY A 23 4.77 2.29 2.74
CA GLY A 23 5.76 1.27 2.35
C GLY A 23 5.31 -0.16 2.62
N HIS A 24 4.45 -0.39 3.62
CA HIS A 24 3.88 -1.71 3.88
C HIS A 24 2.95 -2.16 2.76
N VAL A 25 2.04 -1.30 2.27
CA VAL A 25 1.19 -1.63 1.12
C VAL A 25 2.04 -1.90 -0.13
N GLU A 26 3.02 -1.05 -0.42
CA GLU A 26 3.92 -1.23 -1.57
C GLU A 26 4.65 -2.57 -1.50
N PHE A 27 5.30 -2.86 -0.37
CA PHE A 27 6.10 -4.07 -0.22
C PHE A 27 5.24 -5.33 -0.24
N THR A 28 4.10 -5.33 0.45
CA THR A 28 3.18 -6.47 0.47
C THR A 28 2.64 -6.76 -0.93
N PHE A 29 2.27 -5.72 -1.69
CA PHE A 29 1.81 -5.89 -3.07
C PHE A 29 2.91 -6.45 -3.97
N ASP A 30 4.09 -5.85 -3.95
CA ASP A 30 5.21 -6.25 -4.79
C ASP A 30 5.65 -7.71 -4.49
N GLU A 31 5.80 -8.09 -3.21
CA GLU A 31 6.16 -9.47 -2.85
C GLU A 31 5.03 -10.47 -3.14
N SER A 32 3.76 -10.15 -2.82
CA SER A 32 2.65 -11.08 -3.09
C SER A 32 2.49 -11.33 -4.58
N PHE A 33 2.65 -10.29 -5.41
CA PHE A 33 2.63 -10.43 -6.86
C PHE A 33 3.78 -11.29 -7.36
N CYS A 34 5.01 -11.06 -6.86
CA CYS A 34 6.16 -11.87 -7.26
C CYS A 34 6.00 -13.34 -6.84
N ALA A 35 5.56 -13.60 -5.62
CA ALA A 35 5.29 -14.96 -5.14
C ALA A 35 4.21 -15.67 -5.97
N PHE A 36 3.14 -14.96 -6.33
CA PHE A 36 2.12 -15.48 -7.23
C PHE A 36 2.72 -15.82 -8.60
N ALA A 37 3.48 -14.91 -9.22
CA ALA A 37 4.13 -15.14 -10.50
C ALA A 37 5.13 -16.31 -10.47
N GLU A 38 5.93 -16.43 -9.41
CA GLU A 38 6.85 -17.54 -9.17
C GLU A 38 6.10 -18.89 -9.09
N SER A 39 4.91 -18.92 -8.50
CA SER A 39 4.10 -20.14 -8.39
C SER A 39 3.38 -20.54 -9.68
N LYS A 40 3.02 -19.58 -10.54
CA LYS A 40 2.17 -19.81 -11.73
C LYS A 40 2.91 -19.76 -13.07
N SER A 41 4.19 -19.38 -13.07
CA SER A 41 4.96 -19.20 -14.31
C SER A 41 6.28 -19.96 -14.31
N SER A 42 6.96 -19.99 -15.46
CA SER A 42 8.30 -20.57 -15.54
C SER A 42 9.34 -19.67 -14.84
N PRO A 43 10.47 -20.22 -14.38
CA PRO A 43 11.49 -19.46 -13.67
C PRO A 43 12.00 -18.21 -14.41
N SER A 44 12.10 -18.27 -15.75
CA SER A 44 12.54 -17.13 -16.57
C SER A 44 11.50 -16.00 -16.60
N VAL A 45 10.21 -16.33 -16.68
CA VAL A 45 9.13 -15.35 -16.63
C VAL A 45 9.04 -14.72 -15.25
N ALA A 46 9.07 -15.53 -14.19
CA ALA A 46 9.06 -15.05 -12.82
C ALA A 46 10.26 -14.11 -12.53
N SER A 47 11.46 -14.49 -13.00
CA SER A 47 12.64 -13.63 -12.87
C SER A 47 12.47 -12.30 -13.59
N TYR A 48 11.89 -12.29 -14.80
CA TYR A 48 11.61 -11.04 -15.51
C TYR A 48 10.60 -10.18 -14.76
N VAL A 49 9.49 -10.77 -14.28
CA VAL A 49 8.46 -10.08 -13.51
C VAL A 49 9.07 -9.39 -12.28
N ARG A 50 9.90 -10.11 -11.51
CA ARG A 50 10.55 -9.57 -10.30
C ARG A 50 11.37 -8.31 -10.57
N THR A 51 11.98 -8.17 -11.76
CA THR A 51 12.73 -6.94 -12.13
C THR A 51 11.87 -5.68 -12.25
N GLN A 52 10.55 -5.81 -12.38
CA GLN A 52 9.63 -4.69 -12.55
C GLN A 52 9.16 -4.09 -11.21
N PHE A 53 9.39 -4.79 -10.09
CA PHE A 53 8.94 -4.41 -8.74
C PHE A 53 10.09 -3.86 -7.88
N PHE A 54 9.77 -3.39 -6.66
CA PHE A 54 10.71 -2.83 -5.68
C PHE A 54 11.45 -1.57 -6.12
N ARG A 55 10.78 -0.73 -6.95
CA ARG A 55 11.35 0.51 -7.47
C ARG A 55 11.00 1.76 -6.64
N GLY A 56 10.44 1.59 -5.44
CA GLY A 56 10.05 2.72 -4.57
C GLY A 56 8.86 3.51 -5.09
N ALA A 57 7.97 2.84 -5.84
CA ALA A 57 6.83 3.44 -6.50
C ALA A 57 5.64 3.53 -5.54
N ASN A 58 4.87 4.62 -5.62
CA ASN A 58 3.70 4.78 -4.75
C ASN A 58 2.66 3.68 -5.00
N PRO A 59 2.11 3.04 -3.96
CA PRO A 59 1.06 2.03 -4.10
C PRO A 59 -0.32 2.71 -4.24
N SER A 60 -0.50 3.57 -5.26
CA SER A 60 -1.82 4.17 -5.50
C SER A 60 -2.82 3.10 -5.94
N ALA A 61 -4.11 3.34 -5.68
CA ALA A 61 -5.18 2.46 -6.15
C ALA A 61 -5.09 2.25 -7.67
N ALA A 62 -4.80 3.31 -8.43
CA ALA A 62 -4.60 3.25 -9.87
C ALA A 62 -3.45 2.31 -10.26
N ARG A 63 -2.26 2.42 -9.63
CA ARG A 63 -1.11 1.55 -9.95
C ARG A 63 -1.42 0.09 -9.65
N ILE A 64 -2.04 -0.18 -8.49
CA ILE A 64 -2.40 -1.55 -8.08
C ILE A 64 -3.39 -2.13 -9.09
N GLY A 65 -4.47 -1.40 -9.39
CA GLY A 65 -5.49 -1.82 -10.36
C GLY A 65 -4.93 -2.04 -11.76
N GLU A 66 -4.10 -1.13 -12.28
CA GLU A 66 -3.44 -1.28 -13.59
C GLU A 66 -2.51 -2.49 -13.64
N THR A 67 -1.77 -2.74 -12.56
CA THR A 67 -0.88 -3.90 -12.46
C THR A 67 -1.68 -5.20 -12.42
N LEU A 68 -2.74 -5.26 -11.60
CA LEU A 68 -3.64 -6.41 -11.54
C LEU A 68 -4.34 -6.64 -12.88
N ARG A 69 -4.74 -5.59 -13.59
CA ARG A 69 -5.41 -5.70 -14.89
C ARG A 69 -4.50 -6.29 -15.96
N LYS A 70 -3.20 -6.02 -15.91
CA LYS A 70 -2.18 -6.65 -16.78
C LYS A 70 -1.98 -8.13 -16.46
N LEU A 71 -2.19 -8.53 -15.21
CA LEU A 71 -2.14 -9.93 -14.78
C LEU A 71 -3.41 -10.69 -15.20
N ASP A 72 -4.57 -10.18 -14.78
CA ASP A 72 -5.88 -10.77 -14.99
C ASP A 72 -6.96 -9.68 -14.73
N PRO A 73 -7.75 -9.30 -15.75
CA PRO A 73 -8.81 -8.31 -15.61
C PRO A 73 -9.79 -8.61 -14.46
N SER A 74 -10.13 -9.88 -14.23
CA SER A 74 -11.08 -10.26 -13.18
C SER A 74 -10.57 -9.96 -11.76
N ARG A 75 -9.24 -9.94 -11.58
CA ARG A 75 -8.60 -9.56 -10.31
C ARG A 75 -8.60 -8.05 -10.12
N ALA A 76 -8.47 -7.30 -11.20
CA ALA A 76 -8.62 -5.84 -11.17
C ALA A 76 -10.04 -5.45 -10.80
N ASP A 77 -11.05 -6.12 -11.38
CA ASP A 77 -12.46 -5.87 -11.06
C ASP A 77 -12.74 -6.12 -9.56
N LYS A 78 -12.25 -7.24 -9.01
CA LYS A 78 -12.37 -7.53 -7.57
C LYS A 78 -11.67 -6.50 -6.68
N PHE A 79 -10.51 -6.00 -7.12
CA PHE A 79 -9.81 -4.94 -6.40
C PHE A 79 -10.58 -3.62 -6.46
N GLU A 80 -11.15 -3.30 -7.62
CA GLU A 80 -11.99 -2.12 -7.81
C GLU A 80 -13.24 -2.19 -6.94
N ASP A 81 -13.90 -3.34 -6.84
CA ASP A 81 -15.02 -3.53 -5.91
C ASP A 81 -14.56 -3.29 -4.47
N PHE A 82 -13.55 -4.02 -4.01
CA PHE A 82 -13.00 -3.91 -2.65
C PHE A 82 -12.61 -2.48 -2.26
N ILE A 83 -11.86 -1.78 -3.12
CA ILE A 83 -11.35 -0.45 -2.77
C ILE A 83 -12.46 0.62 -2.79
N ASN A 84 -13.56 0.37 -3.51
CA ASN A 84 -14.71 1.27 -3.60
C ASN A 84 -15.85 0.92 -2.62
N GLU A 85 -15.74 -0.17 -1.84
CA GLU A 85 -16.65 -0.48 -0.73
C GLU A 85 -16.69 0.64 0.32
N ASP A 86 -17.72 0.62 1.17
CA ASP A 86 -17.93 1.57 2.27
C ASP A 86 -17.75 3.04 1.86
N ASP A 87 -18.48 3.45 0.81
CA ASP A 87 -18.38 4.79 0.25
C ASP A 87 -16.92 5.15 -0.15
N GLN A 88 -16.18 4.20 -0.73
CA GLN A 88 -14.78 4.39 -1.15
C GLN A 88 -13.83 4.81 -0.01
N ARG A 89 -14.09 4.38 1.23
CA ARG A 89 -13.23 4.70 2.38
C ARG A 89 -11.78 4.33 2.09
N LEU A 90 -11.51 3.10 1.71
CA LEU A 90 -10.15 2.61 1.48
C LEU A 90 -9.43 3.38 0.38
N LYS A 91 -10.11 3.63 -0.74
CA LYS A 91 -9.55 4.41 -1.85
C LYS A 91 -9.14 5.82 -1.39
N ARG A 92 -10.05 6.54 -0.73
CA ARG A 92 -9.77 7.91 -0.24
C ARG A 92 -8.61 7.94 0.74
N GLU A 93 -8.55 6.97 1.64
CA GLU A 93 -7.51 6.88 2.66
C GLU A 93 -6.15 6.49 2.06
N LEU A 94 -6.12 5.56 1.10
CA LEU A 94 -4.92 5.19 0.36
C LEU A 94 -4.36 6.38 -0.43
N ASP A 95 -5.22 7.09 -1.17
CA ASP A 95 -4.82 8.28 -1.93
C ASP A 95 -4.30 9.39 -1.01
N PHE A 96 -4.96 9.59 0.14
CA PHE A 96 -4.49 10.52 1.16
C PHE A 96 -3.12 10.11 1.72
N MET A 97 -2.92 8.83 2.04
CA MET A 97 -1.66 8.29 2.55
C MET A 97 -0.52 8.48 1.55
N VAL A 98 -0.75 8.14 0.28
CA VAL A 98 0.21 8.34 -0.82
C VAL A 98 0.55 9.83 -0.98
N ASN A 99 -0.47 10.71 -0.94
CA ASN A 99 -0.25 12.15 -0.99
C ASN A 99 0.64 12.64 0.17
N ARG A 100 0.39 12.16 1.39
CA ARG A 100 1.18 12.53 2.57
C ARG A 100 2.61 11.99 2.50
N ARG A 101 2.80 10.73 2.09
CA ARG A 101 4.14 10.16 1.84
C ARG A 101 4.95 11.05 0.89
N ASN A 102 4.34 11.49 -0.22
CA ASN A 102 5.02 12.37 -1.18
C ASN A 102 5.40 13.72 -0.57
N LYS A 103 4.47 14.36 0.15
CA LYS A 103 4.76 15.64 0.83
C LYS A 103 5.91 15.49 1.84
N ILE A 104 5.88 14.44 2.66
CA ILE A 104 6.93 14.16 3.65
C ILE A 104 8.28 13.94 2.96
N ALA A 105 8.32 13.10 1.94
CA ALA A 105 9.55 12.78 1.21
C ALA A 105 10.18 14.01 0.52
N HIS A 106 9.34 14.95 0.06
CA HIS A 106 9.80 16.21 -0.55
C HIS A 106 10.01 17.36 0.46
N GLY A 107 9.88 17.11 1.76
CA GLY A 107 10.04 18.15 2.80
C GLY A 107 8.97 19.25 2.74
N GLN A 108 7.82 18.97 2.14
CA GLN A 108 6.72 19.92 2.01
C GLN A 108 5.87 19.98 3.28
N SER A 109 5.20 21.12 3.49
CA SER A 109 4.25 21.27 4.59
C SER A 109 3.12 20.26 4.47
N GLU A 110 2.90 19.53 5.56
CA GLU A 110 1.82 18.56 5.69
C GLU A 110 1.25 18.63 7.11
N THR A 111 0.01 18.19 7.24
CA THR A 111 -0.65 18.09 8.54
C THR A 111 -1.25 16.70 8.65
N VAL A 112 -0.50 15.80 9.28
CA VAL A 112 -0.93 14.51 9.80
C VAL A 112 -0.80 14.56 11.31
N ARG A 113 -1.89 14.20 11.99
CA ARG A 113 -1.93 14.06 13.44
C ARG A 113 -1.86 12.59 13.80
N ARG A 114 -1.45 12.30 15.05
CA ARG A 114 -1.33 10.94 15.60
C ARG A 114 -2.52 10.04 15.28
N ARG A 115 -3.76 10.48 15.56
CA ARG A 115 -4.98 9.68 15.28
C ARG A 115 -5.07 9.31 13.80
N LYS A 116 -4.89 10.29 12.91
CA LYS A 116 -4.95 10.04 11.46
C LYS A 116 -3.86 9.06 11.00
N ALA A 117 -2.66 9.16 11.56
CA ALA A 117 -1.57 8.24 11.23
C ALA A 117 -1.89 6.79 11.66
N LEU A 118 -2.56 6.61 12.81
CA LEU A 118 -3.05 5.30 13.25
C LEU A 118 -4.13 4.77 12.31
N ASP A 119 -5.13 5.60 11.96
CA ASP A 119 -6.19 5.20 11.03
C ASP A 119 -5.61 4.74 9.67
N LEU A 120 -4.56 5.42 9.19
CA LEU A 120 -3.87 5.05 7.95
C LEU A 120 -3.07 3.75 8.07
N ALA A 121 -2.55 3.44 9.26
CA ALA A 121 -1.89 2.16 9.51
C ALA A 121 -2.89 1.00 9.46
N ASP A 122 -4.10 1.19 10.00
CA ASP A 122 -5.17 0.20 9.93
C ASP A 122 -5.64 -0.02 8.48
N VAL A 123 -5.81 1.07 7.72
CA VAL A 123 -6.11 1.00 6.27
C VAL A 123 -5.02 0.25 5.50
N SER A 124 -3.75 0.47 5.84
CA SER A 124 -2.62 -0.23 5.23
C SER A 124 -2.68 -1.74 5.49
N ALA A 125 -2.98 -2.14 6.72
CA ALA A 125 -3.14 -3.55 7.09
C ALA A 125 -4.32 -4.19 6.35
N GLU A 126 -5.47 -3.51 6.27
CA GLU A 126 -6.66 -4.02 5.59
C GLU A 126 -6.42 -4.27 4.09
N ILE A 127 -5.76 -3.33 3.41
CA ILE A 127 -5.40 -3.48 2.00
C ILE A 127 -4.35 -4.60 1.84
N ALA A 128 -3.37 -4.69 2.74
CA ALA A 128 -2.37 -5.75 2.73
C ALA A 128 -3.00 -7.14 2.88
N ASP A 129 -3.94 -7.31 3.80
CA ASP A 129 -4.66 -8.57 4.02
C ASP A 129 -5.44 -8.99 2.78
N TRP A 130 -6.13 -8.04 2.12
CA TRP A 130 -6.81 -8.31 0.86
C TRP A 130 -5.84 -8.74 -0.23
N VAL A 131 -4.69 -8.06 -0.35
CA VAL A 131 -3.66 -8.37 -1.35
C VAL A 131 -3.10 -9.78 -1.15
N VAL A 132 -2.73 -10.13 0.09
CA VAL A 132 -2.18 -11.46 0.42
C VAL A 132 -3.20 -12.56 0.13
N THR A 133 -4.46 -12.33 0.48
CA THR A 133 -5.55 -13.28 0.23
C THR A 133 -5.82 -13.42 -1.27
N SER A 134 -5.83 -12.30 -1.99
CA SER A 134 -6.15 -12.29 -3.42
C SER A 134 -5.03 -12.88 -4.23
N LEU A 135 -3.76 -12.61 -3.90
CA LEU A 135 -2.58 -13.11 -4.62
C LEU A 135 -1.95 -14.33 -3.94
N ASP A 136 -2.75 -15.17 -3.27
CA ASP A 136 -2.24 -16.39 -2.64
C ASP A 136 -1.64 -17.33 -3.71
N PRO A 137 -0.33 -17.66 -3.63
CA PRO A 137 0.32 -18.54 -4.60
C PRO A 137 -0.20 -19.99 -4.58
N ARG A 138 -0.93 -20.37 -3.52
CA ARG A 138 -1.46 -21.73 -3.32
C ARG A 138 -2.79 -21.97 -4.02
N THR A 139 -3.53 -20.90 -4.35
CA THR A 139 -4.78 -20.97 -5.13
C THR A 139 -4.46 -20.92 -6.60
#